data_AF-X1NRI8-F1
#
_entry.id   AF-X1NRI8-F1
#
_cell.length_a   1.000
_cell.length_b   1.000
_cell.length_c   1.000
_cell.angle_alpha   90.00
_cell.angle_beta   90.00
_cell.angle_gamma   90.00
#
_symmetry.space_group_name_H-M   'P 1'
#
loop_
_entity.id
_entity.type
_entity.pdbx_description
1 polymer ?
#
loop_
_entity_poly.entity_id
_entity_poly.type
_entity_poly.pdbx_seq_one_letter_code
_entity_poly.pdbx_strand_id
1 'polypeptide(L)'
;VFYDAKFYDISSVVEKAAETVADLGVDMFTMHTLGGLEMIRRARKAAKKRNRFVKVLGVTLLTSLNSQVLEGELGIERNLKEEVTHLANLAREGGLDGVVASSHEIEELRRNFGNDLLLIVPGVRPKGSKKDE
;
A
#
# COMPACT_ATOMS: atom_id res chain seq x y z
N VAL A 1 -13.93 -8.22 -5.44
CA VAL A 1 -13.66 -8.05 -4.00
C VAL A 1 -12.27 -7.45 -3.77
N PHE A 2 -12.21 -6.33 -3.04
CA PHE A 2 -10.98 -5.77 -2.50
C PHE A 2 -10.82 -6.18 -1.04
N TYR A 3 -9.80 -6.99 -0.72
CA TYR A 3 -9.51 -7.44 0.64
C TYR A 3 -8.50 -6.49 1.33
N ASP A 4 -9.01 -5.45 1.97
CA ASP A 4 -8.20 -4.39 2.57
C ASP A 4 -7.71 -4.73 3.99
N ALA A 5 -6.87 -5.77 4.10
CA ALA A 5 -6.38 -6.29 5.39
C ALA A 5 -5.13 -5.60 5.94
N LYS A 6 -4.42 -4.84 5.11
CA LYS A 6 -3.19 -4.09 5.48
C LYS A 6 -2.19 -4.95 6.24
N PHE A 7 -1.92 -6.16 5.72
CA PHE A 7 -1.00 -7.09 6.39
C PHE A 7 0.34 -6.43 6.74
N TYR A 8 0.77 -6.64 7.98
CA TYR A 8 2.01 -6.09 8.51
C TYR A 8 2.50 -6.97 9.67
N ASP A 9 3.49 -7.80 9.38
CA ASP A 9 4.09 -8.77 10.30
C ASP A 9 5.46 -9.19 9.71
N ILE A 10 6.15 -10.14 10.32
CA ILE A 10 7.35 -10.75 9.76
C ILE A 10 7.05 -11.42 8.40
N SER A 11 8.06 -11.46 7.54
CA SER A 11 7.91 -11.86 6.14
C SER A 11 7.25 -13.22 5.92
N SER A 12 7.52 -14.20 6.78
CA SER A 12 6.97 -15.56 6.67
C SER A 12 5.47 -15.64 7.01
N VAL A 13 4.97 -14.77 7.89
CA VAL A 13 3.55 -14.69 8.26
C VAL A 13 2.76 -14.03 7.13
N VAL A 14 3.24 -12.88 6.65
CA VAL A 14 2.59 -12.16 5.54
C VAL A 14 2.63 -12.98 4.24
N GLU A 15 3.68 -13.76 4.01
CA GLU A 15 3.74 -14.72 2.90
C GLU A 15 2.58 -15.73 2.94
N LYS A 16 2.36 -16.39 4.07
CA LYS A 16 1.26 -17.37 4.24
C LYS A 16 -0.12 -16.71 4.14
N ALA A 17 -0.27 -15.50 4.71
CA ALA A 17 -1.50 -14.73 4.59
C ALA A 17 -1.79 -14.38 3.12
N ALA A 18 -0.76 -13.99 2.36
CA ALA A 18 -0.86 -13.68 0.94
C ALA A 18 -1.22 -14.90 0.08
N GLU A 19 -0.70 -16.10 0.40
CA GLU A 19 -1.15 -17.35 -0.24
C GLU A 19 -2.64 -17.59 0.02
N THR A 20 -3.04 -17.53 1.28
CA THR A 20 -4.41 -17.81 1.71
C THR A 20 -5.40 -16.87 1.04
N VAL A 21 -5.13 -15.57 1.05
CA VAL A 21 -6.01 -14.57 0.43
C VAL A 21 -6.06 -14.73 -1.09
N ALA A 22 -4.96 -15.11 -1.73
CA ALA A 22 -4.95 -15.37 -3.17
C ALA A 22 -5.80 -16.59 -3.55
N ASP A 23 -5.80 -17.65 -2.73
CA ASP A 23 -6.63 -18.85 -2.90
C ASP A 23 -8.13 -18.56 -2.73
N LEU A 24 -8.51 -17.52 -1.97
CA LEU A 24 -9.90 -17.07 -1.85
C LEU A 24 -10.45 -16.40 -3.12
N GLY A 25 -9.61 -16.13 -4.12
CA GLY A 25 -10.05 -15.57 -5.40
C GLY A 25 -10.42 -14.08 -5.34
N VAL A 26 -9.86 -13.31 -4.41
CA VAL A 26 -10.05 -11.85 -4.36
C VAL A 26 -9.39 -11.18 -5.57
N ASP A 27 -9.90 -10.02 -6.00
CA ASP A 27 -9.30 -9.28 -7.13
C ASP A 27 -8.02 -8.57 -6.71
N MET A 28 -7.99 -8.08 -5.47
CA MET A 28 -6.86 -7.35 -4.91
C MET A 28 -6.82 -7.38 -3.38
N PHE A 29 -5.64 -7.21 -2.78
CA PHE A 29 -5.47 -7.09 -1.33
C PHE A 29 -4.31 -6.15 -0.95
N THR A 30 -4.28 -5.69 0.31
CA THR A 30 -3.27 -4.74 0.84
C THR A 30 -2.28 -5.35 1.84
N MET A 31 -1.07 -4.80 1.85
CA MET A 31 -0.07 -4.93 2.93
C MET A 31 0.63 -3.59 3.15
N HIS A 32 1.21 -3.35 4.34
CA HIS A 32 2.01 -2.14 4.58
C HIS A 32 3.38 -2.21 3.89
N THR A 33 3.79 -1.16 3.18
CA THR A 33 5.14 -1.08 2.61
C THR A 33 6.21 -0.90 3.68
N LEU A 34 5.84 -0.39 4.87
CA LEU A 34 6.71 -0.28 6.04
C LEU A 34 7.27 -1.63 6.53
N GLY A 35 6.70 -2.76 6.11
CA GLY A 35 7.28 -4.10 6.38
C GLY A 35 8.52 -4.44 5.57
N GLY A 36 8.95 -3.54 4.69
CA GLY A 36 10.22 -3.65 3.99
C GLY A 36 10.22 -4.63 2.83
N LEU A 37 11.31 -4.57 2.07
CA LEU A 37 11.39 -5.16 0.74
C LEU A 37 11.34 -6.70 0.74
N GLU A 38 11.85 -7.35 1.79
CA GLU A 38 11.79 -8.80 1.91
C GLU A 38 10.34 -9.29 2.05
N MET A 39 9.58 -8.70 2.98
CA MET A 39 8.17 -9.02 3.20
C MET A 39 7.37 -8.84 1.91
N ILE A 40 7.55 -7.68 1.26
CA ILE A 40 6.88 -7.34 0.00
C ILE A 40 7.15 -8.39 -1.07
N ARG A 41 8.42 -8.69 -1.33
CA ARG A 41 8.81 -9.64 -2.40
C ARG A 41 8.29 -11.04 -2.14
N ARG A 42 8.37 -11.52 -0.90
CA ARG A 42 7.91 -12.86 -0.52
C ARG A 42 6.40 -12.98 -0.67
N ALA A 43 5.65 -12.03 -0.10
CA ALA A 43 4.20 -12.01 -0.18
C ALA A 43 3.69 -11.90 -1.62
N ARG A 44 4.29 -11.00 -2.43
CA ARG A 44 3.95 -10.88 -3.85
C ARG A 44 4.22 -12.17 -4.62
N LYS A 45 5.40 -12.77 -4.44
CA LYS A 45 5.77 -14.03 -5.12
C LYS A 45 4.80 -15.15 -4.75
N ALA A 46 4.48 -15.30 -3.47
CA ALA A 46 3.55 -16.29 -2.95
C ALA A 46 2.14 -16.11 -3.51
N ALA A 47 1.58 -14.90 -3.44
CA ALA A 47 0.27 -14.60 -3.99
C ALA A 47 0.17 -14.90 -5.50
N LYS A 48 1.15 -14.43 -6.29
CA LYS A 48 1.15 -14.64 -7.76
C LYS A 48 1.31 -16.11 -8.16
N LYS A 49 1.91 -16.95 -7.31
CA LYS A 49 1.99 -18.40 -7.52
C LYS A 49 0.62 -19.07 -7.36
N ARG A 50 -0.20 -18.59 -6.43
CA ARG A 50 -1.55 -19.10 -6.15
C ARG A 50 -2.57 -18.56 -7.15
N ASN A 51 -2.54 -17.26 -7.39
CA ASN A 51 -3.39 -16.58 -8.36
C ASN A 51 -2.58 -15.53 -9.11
N ARG A 52 -2.25 -15.79 -10.38
CA ARG A 52 -1.44 -14.87 -11.19
C ARG A 52 -2.12 -13.51 -11.46
N PHE A 53 -3.45 -13.44 -11.30
CA PHE A 53 -4.25 -12.26 -11.64
C PHE A 53 -4.57 -11.37 -10.43
N VAL A 54 -4.42 -11.87 -9.18
CA VAL A 54 -4.64 -11.06 -7.97
C VAL A 54 -3.70 -9.85 -7.96
N LYS A 55 -4.21 -8.66 -7.66
CA LYS A 55 -3.38 -7.47 -7.51
C LYS A 55 -2.94 -7.31 -6.05
N VAL A 56 -1.66 -7.08 -5.85
CA VAL A 56 -1.06 -6.88 -4.53
C VAL A 56 -0.70 -5.42 -4.39
N LEU A 57 -1.27 -4.75 -3.38
CA LEU A 57 -1.15 -3.31 -3.19
C LEU A 57 -0.39 -2.99 -1.90
N GLY A 58 0.47 -1.98 -1.97
CA GLY A 58 1.22 -1.46 -0.82
C GLY A 58 0.54 -0.25 -0.20
N VAL A 59 0.15 -0.31 1.06
CA VAL A 59 -0.25 0.88 1.83
C VAL A 59 1.02 1.64 2.19
N THR A 60 1.13 2.89 1.73
CA THR A 60 2.25 3.80 2.06
C THR A 60 2.11 4.28 3.51
N LEU A 61 1.58 5.48 3.73
CA LEU A 61 1.19 5.99 5.04
C LEU A 61 -0.33 5.97 5.18
N LEU A 62 -0.79 5.79 6.42
CA LEU A 62 -2.21 5.96 6.72
C LEU A 62 -2.56 7.45 6.60
N THR A 63 -3.71 7.75 5.99
CA THR A 63 -4.17 9.14 5.79
C THR A 63 -4.48 9.88 7.10
N SER A 64 -4.51 9.17 8.23
CA SER A 64 -4.66 9.71 9.58
C SER A 64 -3.34 10.23 10.17
N LEU A 65 -2.19 9.90 9.56
CA LEU A 65 -0.89 10.37 10.03
C LEU A 65 -0.59 11.76 9.49
N ASN A 66 0.14 12.53 10.28
CA ASN A 66 0.64 13.86 9.92
C ASN A 66 2.14 13.95 10.24
N SER A 67 2.77 15.06 9.87
CA SER A 67 4.21 15.26 10.08
C SER A 67 4.60 15.19 11.56
N GLN A 68 3.74 15.65 12.48
CA GLN A 68 4.02 15.62 13.92
C GLN A 68 4.13 14.18 14.43
N VAL A 69 3.22 13.29 14.01
CA VAL A 69 3.26 11.87 14.37
C VAL A 69 4.47 11.18 13.71
N LEU A 70 4.75 11.50 12.45
CA LEU A 70 5.88 10.90 11.72
C LEU A 70 7.21 11.16 12.44
N GLU A 71 7.51 12.41 12.75
CA GLU A 71 8.77 12.80 13.38
C GLU A 71 8.77 12.48 14.88
N GLY A 72 7.72 12.88 15.61
CA GLY A 72 7.69 12.85 17.08
C GLY A 72 7.36 11.49 17.69
N GLU A 73 6.58 10.66 17.00
CA GLU A 73 6.14 9.35 17.53
C GLU A 73 6.80 8.18 16.81
N LEU A 74 6.95 8.27 15.49
CA LEU A 74 7.50 7.18 14.67
C LEU A 74 9.00 7.30 14.39
N GLY A 75 9.60 8.46 14.67
CA GLY A 75 11.03 8.71 14.43
C GLY A 75 11.41 8.72 12.95
N ILE A 76 10.47 9.02 12.07
CA ILE A 76 10.69 9.13 10.62
C ILE A 76 11.08 10.57 10.31
N GLU A 77 12.34 10.77 9.92
CA GLU A 77 12.90 12.11 9.63
C GLU A 77 12.46 12.68 8.29
N ARG A 78 12.08 11.82 7.33
CA ARG A 78 11.56 12.28 6.04
C ARG A 78 10.26 13.02 6.24
N ASN A 79 10.05 14.08 5.46
CA ASN A 79 8.73 14.70 5.47
C ASN A 79 7.68 13.75 4.87
N LEU A 80 6.40 14.03 5.13
CA LEU A 80 5.31 13.15 4.76
C LEU A 80 5.30 12.78 3.26
N LYS A 81 5.59 13.72 2.36
CA LYS A 81 5.62 13.47 0.91
C LYS A 81 6.82 12.62 0.51
N GLU A 82 7.98 12.93 1.05
CA GLU A 82 9.21 12.16 0.84
C GLU A 82 9.04 10.71 1.30
N GLU A 83 8.41 10.50 2.46
CA GLU A 83 8.16 9.16 2.98
C GLU A 83 7.14 8.40 2.12
N VAL A 84 6.04 9.02 1.70
CA VAL A 84 5.08 8.39 0.78
C VAL A 84 5.76 8.00 -0.54
N THR A 85 6.55 8.88 -1.13
CA THR A 85 7.31 8.59 -2.35
C THR A 85 8.34 7.48 -2.14
N HIS A 86 9.05 7.48 -1.02
CA HIS A 86 10.00 6.42 -0.66
C HIS A 86 9.32 5.05 -0.55
N LEU A 87 8.21 4.99 0.19
CA LEU A 87 7.41 3.78 0.38
C LEU A 87 6.78 3.28 -0.92
N ALA A 88 6.33 4.18 -1.79
CA ALA A 88 5.84 3.82 -3.12
C ALA A 88 6.96 3.25 -4.01
N ASN A 89 8.19 3.76 -3.89
CA ASN A 89 9.33 3.18 -4.58
C ASN A 89 9.63 1.76 -4.09
N LEU A 90 9.55 1.48 -2.78
CA LEU A 90 9.70 0.11 -2.26
C LEU A 90 8.63 -0.84 -2.82
N ALA A 91 7.39 -0.38 -2.97
CA ALA A 91 6.32 -1.16 -3.61
C ALA A 91 6.69 -1.52 -5.07
N ARG A 92 7.16 -0.53 -5.85
CA ARG A 92 7.63 -0.76 -7.23
C ARG A 92 8.79 -1.74 -7.28
N GLU A 93 9.83 -1.55 -6.46
CA GLU A 93 11.01 -2.43 -6.40
C GLU A 93 10.67 -3.85 -5.93
N GLY A 94 9.63 -3.99 -5.12
CA GLY A 94 9.08 -5.27 -4.68
C GLY A 94 8.18 -5.95 -5.72
N GLY A 95 7.86 -5.26 -6.81
CA GLY A 95 7.01 -5.76 -7.89
C GLY A 95 5.53 -5.83 -7.52
N LEU A 96 5.07 -4.96 -6.61
CA LEU A 96 3.65 -4.76 -6.33
C LEU A 96 2.93 -4.12 -7.53
N ASP A 97 1.64 -4.36 -7.62
CA ASP A 97 0.81 -3.87 -8.73
C ASP A 97 0.39 -2.40 -8.52
N GLY A 98 0.54 -1.88 -7.31
CA GLY A 98 0.12 -0.52 -6.98
C GLY A 98 0.29 -0.17 -5.51
N VAL A 99 -0.15 1.03 -5.16
CA VAL A 99 -0.12 1.57 -3.81
C VAL A 99 -1.42 2.23 -3.40
N VAL A 100 -1.66 2.27 -2.08
CA VAL A 100 -2.69 3.07 -1.44
C VAL A 100 -2.05 4.31 -0.85
N ALA A 101 -2.57 5.49 -1.18
CA ALA A 101 -2.07 6.79 -0.74
C ALA A 101 -3.20 7.84 -0.67
N SER A 102 -2.97 8.95 0.01
CA SER A 102 -3.92 10.05 0.13
C SER A 102 -4.15 10.75 -1.21
N SER A 103 -5.28 11.46 -1.32
CA SER A 103 -5.55 12.32 -2.48
C SER A 103 -4.51 13.43 -2.66
N HIS A 104 -3.85 13.85 -1.58
CA HIS A 104 -2.85 14.90 -1.60
C HIS A 104 -1.52 14.47 -2.25
N GLU A 105 -1.22 13.17 -2.31
CA GLU A 105 0.03 12.65 -2.87
C GLU A 105 -0.10 12.17 -4.33
N ILE A 106 -1.32 12.06 -4.88
CA ILE A 106 -1.56 11.44 -6.20
C ILE A 106 -0.73 12.09 -7.31
N GLU A 107 -0.70 13.42 -7.37
CA GLU A 107 -0.02 14.12 -8.46
C GLU A 107 1.49 13.83 -8.45
N GLU A 108 2.09 13.82 -7.26
CA GLU A 108 3.51 13.53 -7.10
C GLU A 108 3.81 12.07 -7.44
N LEU A 109 3.00 11.14 -6.94
CA LEU A 109 3.12 9.72 -7.27
C LEU A 109 2.94 9.47 -8.78
N ARG A 110 2.01 10.16 -9.45
CA ARG A 110 1.85 10.07 -10.90
C ARG A 110 3.04 10.64 -11.66
N ARG A 111 3.61 11.76 -11.20
CA ARG A 111 4.84 12.33 -11.80
C ARG A 111 6.03 11.36 -11.67
N ASN A 112 6.18 10.73 -10.50
CA ASN A 112 7.35 9.89 -10.20
C ASN A 112 7.25 8.47 -10.76
N PHE A 113 6.05 7.89 -10.82
CA PHE A 113 5.85 6.48 -11.18
C PHE A 113 4.98 6.27 -12.42
N GLY A 114 4.42 7.33 -13.01
CA GLY A 114 3.59 7.24 -14.22
C GLY A 114 2.47 6.20 -14.10
N ASN A 115 2.50 5.21 -14.99
CA ASN A 115 1.57 4.09 -15.04
C ASN A 115 2.16 2.78 -14.47
N ASP A 116 3.36 2.82 -13.89
CA ASP A 116 4.02 1.63 -13.32
C ASP A 116 3.26 1.09 -12.09
N LEU A 117 2.58 1.98 -11.37
CA LEU A 117 1.79 1.66 -10.19
C LEU A 117 0.32 2.06 -10.38
N LEU A 118 -0.58 1.14 -10.02
CA LEU A 118 -1.97 1.50 -9.74
C LEU A 118 -2.00 2.37 -8.49
N LEU A 119 -2.76 3.47 -8.52
CA LEU A 119 -2.94 4.34 -7.35
C LEU A 119 -4.38 4.17 -6.86
N ILE A 120 -4.52 3.63 -5.66
CA ILE A 120 -5.80 3.51 -4.97
C ILE A 120 -5.89 4.63 -3.93
N VAL A 121 -6.95 5.42 -4.03
CA VAL A 121 -7.13 6.65 -3.24
C VAL A 121 -8.39 6.50 -2.40
N PRO A 122 -8.27 6.22 -1.10
CA PRO A 122 -9.42 6.12 -0.22
C PRO A 122 -9.97 7.52 0.12
N GLY A 123 -11.20 7.58 0.62
CA GLY A 123 -11.77 8.81 1.20
C GLY A 123 -12.17 9.89 0.19
N VAL A 124 -12.29 9.57 -1.10
CA VAL A 124 -12.83 10.51 -2.10
C VAL A 124 -14.31 10.79 -1.79
N ARG A 125 -14.63 12.05 -1.53
CA ARG A 125 -16.00 12.50 -1.23
C ARG A 125 -16.66 13.09 -2.48
N PRO A 126 -17.79 12.53 -2.95
CA PRO A 126 -18.56 13.12 -4.04
C PRO A 126 -19.07 14.53 -3.68
N LYS A 127 -19.17 15.43 -4.67
CA LYS A 127 -19.79 16.73 -4.46
C LYS A 127 -21.22 16.55 -3.93
N GLY A 128 -21.53 17.16 -2.79
CA GLY A 128 -22.85 17.12 -2.16
C GLY A 128 -23.05 16.05 -1.08
N SER A 129 -22.05 15.20 -0.79
CA SER A 129 -22.13 14.28 0.35
C SER A 129 -22.10 15.05 1.67
N LYS A 130 -23.05 14.77 2.58
CA LYS A 130 -23.00 15.27 3.96
C LYS A 130 -21.75 14.74 4.66
N LYS A 131 -21.22 15.49 5.63
CA LYS A 131 -20.21 14.96 6.54
C LYS A 131 -20.91 13.89 7.38
N ASP A 132 -20.50 12.63 7.22
CA ASP A 132 -20.77 11.63 8.24
C ASP A 132 -19.96 12.05 9.48
N GLU A 133 -20.66 12.21 10.61
CA GLU A 133 -20.07 12.44 11.94
C GLU A 133 -19.41 11.18 12.48
#